data_AF-A0A2E5C0J9-F1
#
_entry.id   AF-A0A2E5C0J9-F1
#
_cell.length_a   1.000
_cell.length_b   1.000
_cell.length_c   1.000
_cell.angle_alpha   90.00
_cell.angle_beta   90.00
_cell.angle_gamma   90.00
#
_symmetry.space_group_name_H-M   'P 1'
#
loop_
_entity.id
_entity.type
_entity.pdbx_description
1 polymer ?
#
loop_
_entity_poly.entity_id
_entity_poly.type
_entity_poly.pdbx_seq_one_letter_code
_entity_poly.pdbx_strand_id
1 'polypeptide(L)'
;MNYLQFTIRRELFLFFITWILISCSFHYDQGQKLEQENRWAEAAIEYRIAYIEDPDSEEIGAALKRMNVKVAAENFKIYNQYLINREYHKAFRRLENTLLLNPSHSDALSEMNHWWHLLITGKVELEFSRFSSNLRLAEEMEMQVLINSPKGKILTGKISSESKIFFIEDVVYKALPEQLAEYSINTIGMKIKRKSSEGFLRTEFKRFVNFREISPLNVSGWKNSNGYRKIKATLDHRPVLLTDDKQLSPWNPPRLVTYKLKFQGDIIKVLSETRRTEFAPEVLYLNKKERRANIDFGLYQMKMNDIARKWSIRRKKINNSEDDYFYGLSRNLPLNRYFYYDRVFRFMP
;
A
#
# COMPACT_ATOMS: atom_id res chain seq x y z
N MET A 1 6.53 49.79 -63.30
CA MET A 1 7.10 49.08 -62.14
C MET A 1 6.19 49.00 -60.90
N ASN A 2 4.93 49.48 -60.92
CA ASN A 2 4.06 49.47 -59.73
C ASN A 2 2.94 48.41 -59.71
N TYR A 3 2.75 47.65 -60.80
CA TYR A 3 1.70 46.62 -60.85
C TYR A 3 2.17 45.26 -60.29
N LEU A 4 3.46 44.92 -60.45
CA LEU A 4 4.02 43.66 -59.94
C LEU A 4 4.15 43.64 -58.41
N GLN A 5 4.47 44.77 -57.78
CA GLN A 5 4.62 44.85 -56.32
C GLN A 5 3.29 44.70 -55.56
N PHE A 6 2.16 45.06 -56.17
CA PHE A 6 0.85 44.98 -55.54
C PHE A 6 0.30 43.54 -55.54
N THR A 7 0.54 42.78 -56.60
CA THR A 7 0.13 41.37 -56.71
C THR A 7 0.92 40.48 -55.76
N ILE A 8 2.24 40.69 -55.66
CA ILE A 8 3.12 39.91 -54.76
C ILE A 8 2.77 40.18 -53.28
N ARG A 9 2.42 41.41 -52.90
CA ARG A 9 1.96 41.74 -51.54
C ARG A 9 0.62 41.11 -51.18
N ARG A 10 -0.32 40.98 -52.14
CA ARG A 10 -1.64 40.36 -51.90
C ARG A 10 -1.54 38.84 -51.79
N GLU A 11 -0.67 38.22 -52.58
CA GLU A 11 -0.38 36.78 -52.52
C GLU A 11 0.35 36.40 -51.22
N LEU A 12 1.34 37.20 -50.78
CA LEU A 12 2.02 37.00 -49.48
C LEU A 12 1.08 37.18 -48.28
N PHE A 13 0.13 38.11 -48.35
CA PHE A 13 -0.86 38.32 -47.28
C PHE A 13 -1.87 37.16 -47.20
N LEU A 14 -2.28 36.59 -48.35
CA LEU A 14 -3.12 35.38 -48.38
C LEU A 14 -2.37 34.14 -47.88
N PHE A 15 -1.07 34.02 -48.17
CA PHE A 15 -0.22 32.93 -47.65
C PHE A 15 0.00 33.01 -46.13
N PHE A 16 0.09 34.22 -45.57
CA PHE A 16 0.19 34.40 -44.12
C PHE A 16 -1.14 34.16 -43.40
N ILE A 17 -2.29 34.50 -44.02
CA ILE A 17 -3.62 34.22 -43.44
C ILE A 17 -3.92 32.71 -43.45
N THR A 18 -3.48 31.95 -44.46
CA THR A 18 -3.62 30.49 -44.46
C THR A 18 -2.68 29.80 -43.49
N TRP A 19 -1.51 30.38 -43.17
CA TRP A 19 -0.63 29.87 -42.10
C TRP A 19 -1.07 30.23 -40.68
N ILE A 20 -1.83 31.31 -40.49
CA ILE A 20 -2.41 31.66 -39.19
C ILE A 20 -3.66 30.80 -38.87
N LEU A 21 -4.29 30.17 -39.87
CA LEU A 21 -5.52 29.38 -39.72
C LEU A 21 -5.32 27.85 -39.72
N ILE A 22 -4.07 27.36 -39.78
CA ILE A 22 -3.77 25.91 -39.75
C ILE A 22 -2.71 25.64 -38.69
N SER A 23 -3.05 25.92 -37.44
CA SER A 23 -2.51 25.14 -36.32
C SER A 23 -3.50 24.00 -36.05
N CYS A 24 -3.62 23.07 -37.00
CA CYS A 24 -4.35 21.83 -36.78
C CYS A 24 -3.45 20.96 -35.90
N SER A 25 -3.78 20.80 -34.62
CA SER A 25 -3.07 19.84 -33.78
C SER A 25 -3.34 18.45 -34.33
N PHE A 26 -2.30 17.80 -34.87
CA PHE A 26 -2.38 16.43 -35.39
C PHE A 26 -3.00 15.47 -34.36
N HIS A 27 -2.61 15.62 -33.08
CA HIS A 27 -3.12 14.83 -31.97
C HIS A 27 -4.60 15.12 -31.68
N TYR A 28 -5.05 16.36 -31.84
CA TYR A 28 -6.48 16.69 -31.74
C TYR A 28 -7.30 16.00 -32.84
N ASP A 29 -6.86 16.07 -34.10
CA ASP A 29 -7.55 15.44 -35.23
C ASP A 29 -7.58 13.91 -35.10
N GLN A 30 -6.48 13.31 -34.63
CA GLN A 30 -6.42 11.87 -34.33
C GLN A 30 -7.36 11.50 -33.18
N GLY A 31 -7.41 12.31 -32.12
CA GLY A 31 -8.34 12.14 -31.01
C GLY A 31 -9.81 12.17 -31.46
N GLN A 32 -10.16 13.06 -32.39
CA GLN A 32 -11.51 13.13 -32.96
C GLN A 32 -11.88 11.85 -33.73
N LYS A 33 -10.97 11.32 -34.56
CA LYS A 33 -11.18 10.06 -35.28
C LYS A 33 -11.41 8.89 -34.31
N LEU A 34 -10.56 8.77 -33.28
CA LEU A 34 -10.68 7.72 -32.27
C LEU A 34 -11.97 7.86 -31.44
N GLU A 35 -12.40 9.09 -31.16
CA GLU A 35 -13.67 9.35 -30.48
C GLU A 35 -14.86 8.86 -31.31
N GLN A 36 -14.85 9.07 -32.63
CA GLN A 36 -15.88 8.56 -33.55
C GLN A 36 -15.90 7.03 -33.61
N GLU A 37 -14.73 6.39 -33.49
CA GLU A 37 -14.58 4.93 -33.40
C GLU A 37 -14.96 4.34 -32.02
N ASN A 38 -15.37 5.19 -31.05
CA ASN A 38 -15.62 4.82 -29.66
C ASN A 38 -14.40 4.28 -28.90
N ARG A 39 -13.18 4.59 -29.35
CA ARG A 39 -11.92 4.20 -28.68
C ARG A 39 -11.55 5.26 -27.65
N TRP A 40 -12.41 5.43 -26.65
CA TRP A 40 -12.37 6.59 -25.74
C TRP A 40 -11.06 6.73 -24.97
N ALA A 41 -10.46 5.62 -24.52
CA ALA A 41 -9.19 5.66 -23.79
C ALA A 41 -8.03 6.16 -24.67
N GLU A 42 -8.01 5.76 -25.94
CA GLU A 42 -7.00 6.18 -26.90
C GLU A 42 -7.23 7.63 -27.31
N ALA A 43 -8.48 8.02 -27.58
CA ALA A 43 -8.85 9.40 -27.82
C ALA A 43 -8.44 10.33 -26.66
N ALA A 44 -8.64 9.91 -25.40
CA ALA A 44 -8.24 10.67 -24.23
C ALA A 44 -6.71 10.85 -24.12
N ILE A 45 -5.93 9.87 -24.58
CA ILE A 45 -4.47 9.97 -24.63
C ILE A 45 -4.07 11.01 -25.68
N GLU A 46 -4.62 10.93 -26.89
CA GLU A 46 -4.32 11.89 -27.96
C GLU A 46 -4.72 13.32 -27.57
N TYR A 47 -5.92 13.53 -27.03
CA TYR A 47 -6.34 14.84 -26.53
C TYR A 47 -5.47 15.35 -25.37
N ARG A 48 -4.91 14.45 -24.55
CA ARG A 48 -3.97 14.85 -23.49
C ARG A 48 -2.64 15.31 -24.06
N ILE A 49 -2.14 14.66 -25.12
CA ILE A 49 -0.93 15.10 -25.82
C ILE A 49 -1.18 16.47 -26.44
N ALA A 50 -2.29 16.63 -27.16
CA ALA A 50 -2.69 17.91 -27.74
C ALA A 50 -2.81 19.02 -26.68
N TYR A 51 -3.37 18.71 -25.50
CA TYR A 51 -3.51 19.69 -24.40
C TYR A 51 -2.16 20.07 -23.76
N ILE A 52 -1.15 19.19 -23.82
CA ILE A 52 0.20 19.53 -23.36
C ILE A 52 0.87 20.49 -24.35
N GLU A 53 0.61 20.32 -25.65
CA GLU A 53 1.14 21.18 -26.72
C GLU A 53 0.47 22.56 -26.72
N ASP A 54 -0.84 22.60 -26.49
CA ASP A 54 -1.63 23.83 -26.43
C ASP A 54 -2.62 23.80 -25.24
N PRO A 55 -2.17 24.18 -24.03
CA PRO A 55 -2.97 24.11 -22.81
C PRO A 55 -4.04 25.20 -22.71
N ASP A 56 -3.92 26.28 -23.50
CA ASP A 56 -4.85 27.41 -23.47
C ASP A 56 -6.04 27.22 -24.42
N SER A 57 -6.00 26.18 -25.27
CA SER A 57 -7.11 25.81 -26.14
C SER A 57 -8.30 25.25 -25.36
N GLU A 58 -9.37 26.06 -25.29
CA GLU A 58 -10.64 25.64 -24.68
C GLU A 58 -11.26 24.43 -25.38
N GLU A 59 -11.09 24.32 -26.70
CA GLU A 59 -11.62 23.22 -27.49
C GLU A 59 -10.96 21.88 -27.12
N ILE A 60 -9.62 21.86 -27.06
CA ILE A 60 -8.85 20.67 -26.67
C ILE A 60 -9.15 20.31 -25.21
N GLY A 61 -9.18 21.31 -24.32
CA GLY A 61 -9.53 21.11 -22.91
C GLY A 61 -10.93 20.51 -22.73
N ALA A 62 -11.93 20.99 -23.49
CA ALA A 62 -13.29 20.45 -23.48
C ALA A 62 -13.36 19.03 -24.04
N ALA A 63 -12.64 18.73 -25.12
CA ALA A 63 -12.57 17.40 -25.71
C ALA A 63 -11.93 16.38 -24.74
N LEU A 64 -10.80 16.74 -24.13
CA LEU A 64 -10.15 15.93 -23.11
C LEU A 64 -11.07 15.67 -21.91
N LYS A 65 -11.74 16.71 -21.40
CA LYS A 65 -12.68 16.57 -20.27
C LYS A 65 -13.83 15.63 -20.62
N ARG A 66 -14.43 15.78 -21.81
CA ARG A 66 -15.50 14.91 -22.31
C ARG A 66 -15.03 13.45 -22.39
N MET A 67 -13.82 13.19 -22.91
CA MET A 67 -13.30 11.83 -23.01
C MET A 67 -12.96 11.23 -21.66
N ASN A 68 -12.38 12.00 -20.74
CA ASN A 68 -12.12 11.53 -19.38
C ASN A 68 -13.39 11.03 -18.69
N VAL A 69 -14.53 11.68 -18.89
CA VAL A 69 -15.83 11.21 -18.37
C VAL A 69 -16.23 9.85 -18.97
N LYS A 70 -16.08 9.65 -20.29
CA LYS A 70 -16.38 8.36 -20.95
C LYS A 70 -15.44 7.25 -20.46
N VAL A 71 -14.14 7.51 -20.39
CA VAL A 71 -13.12 6.55 -19.91
C VAL A 71 -13.33 6.22 -18.42
N ALA A 72 -13.76 7.18 -17.61
CA ALA A 72 -14.09 6.95 -16.21
C ALA A 72 -15.25 5.95 -16.06
N ALA A 73 -16.28 6.06 -16.90
CA ALA A 73 -17.42 5.13 -16.92
C ALA A 73 -16.99 3.69 -17.34
N GLU A 74 -16.11 3.54 -18.33
CA GLU A 74 -15.54 2.24 -18.68
C GLU A 74 -14.72 1.63 -17.54
N ASN A 75 -13.85 2.44 -16.92
CA ASN A 75 -13.07 1.99 -15.78
C ASN A 75 -13.99 1.52 -14.64
N PHE A 76 -15.13 2.20 -14.41
CA PHE A 76 -16.08 1.80 -13.38
C PHE A 76 -16.81 0.50 -13.74
N LYS A 77 -17.12 0.27 -15.01
CA LYS A 77 -17.66 -1.02 -15.49
C LYS A 77 -16.66 -2.17 -15.26
N ILE A 78 -15.38 -1.96 -15.59
CA ILE A 78 -14.31 -2.95 -15.37
C ILE A 78 -14.07 -3.17 -13.87
N TYR A 79 -14.15 -2.10 -13.05
CA TYR A 79 -14.11 -2.19 -11.59
C TYR A 79 -15.15 -3.19 -11.07
N ASN A 80 -16.40 -3.08 -11.51
CA ASN A 80 -17.48 -3.98 -11.09
C ASN A 80 -17.18 -5.44 -11.47
N GLN A 81 -16.61 -5.69 -12.66
CA GLN A 81 -16.20 -7.04 -13.08
C GLN A 81 -15.10 -7.60 -12.17
N TYR A 82 -14.04 -6.83 -11.89
CA TYR A 82 -12.98 -7.26 -10.97
C TYR A 82 -13.50 -7.48 -9.55
N LEU A 83 -14.47 -6.68 -9.10
CA LEU A 83 -15.09 -6.83 -7.80
C LEU A 83 -15.83 -8.17 -7.68
N ILE A 84 -16.64 -8.51 -8.69
CA ILE A 84 -17.36 -9.80 -8.78
C ILE A 84 -16.37 -10.97 -8.74
N ASN A 85 -15.26 -10.85 -9.47
CA ASN A 85 -14.19 -11.85 -9.53
C ASN A 85 -13.29 -11.88 -8.28
N ARG A 86 -13.56 -11.02 -7.27
CA ARG A 86 -12.77 -10.86 -6.05
C ARG A 86 -11.31 -10.46 -6.29
N GLU A 87 -11.02 -9.83 -7.42
CA GLU A 87 -9.71 -9.30 -7.78
C GLU A 87 -9.50 -7.91 -7.17
N TYR A 88 -9.52 -7.84 -5.84
CA TYR A 88 -9.69 -6.59 -5.10
C TYR A 88 -8.66 -5.48 -5.42
N HIS A 89 -7.37 -5.80 -5.59
CA HIS A 89 -6.39 -4.77 -5.97
C HIS A 89 -6.63 -4.21 -7.37
N LYS A 90 -7.04 -5.06 -8.33
CA LYS A 90 -7.33 -4.63 -9.70
C LYS A 90 -8.60 -3.78 -9.72
N ALA A 91 -9.62 -4.21 -8.98
CA ALA A 91 -10.85 -3.44 -8.78
C ALA A 91 -10.49 -2.06 -8.20
N PHE A 92 -9.83 -2.03 -7.06
CA PHE A 92 -9.48 -0.79 -6.38
C PHE A 92 -8.72 0.20 -7.28
N ARG A 93 -7.72 -0.26 -8.03
CA ARG A 93 -6.97 0.58 -8.98
C ARG A 93 -7.85 1.17 -10.08
N ARG A 94 -8.84 0.41 -10.58
CA ARG A 94 -9.82 0.92 -11.56
C ARG A 94 -10.72 1.98 -10.96
N LEU A 95 -11.15 1.80 -9.71
CA LEU A 95 -11.93 2.79 -8.97
C LEU A 95 -11.15 4.10 -8.77
N GLU A 96 -9.88 4.03 -8.38
CA GLU A 96 -9.01 5.21 -8.28
C GLU A 96 -8.88 5.92 -9.63
N ASN A 97 -8.65 5.18 -10.71
CA ASN A 97 -8.57 5.76 -12.05
C ASN A 97 -9.88 6.42 -12.49
N THR A 98 -11.04 5.84 -12.16
CA THR A 98 -12.35 6.45 -12.41
C THR A 98 -12.44 7.82 -11.72
N LEU A 99 -12.09 7.91 -10.43
CA LEU A 99 -12.16 9.16 -9.68
C LEU A 99 -11.09 10.18 -10.08
N LEU A 100 -9.92 9.72 -10.55
CA LEU A 100 -8.88 10.59 -11.10
C LEU A 100 -9.36 11.30 -12.38
N LEU A 101 -10.08 10.57 -13.24
CA LEU A 101 -10.58 11.09 -14.52
C LEU A 101 -11.89 11.87 -14.39
N ASN A 102 -12.77 11.43 -13.48
CA ASN A 102 -14.03 12.10 -13.16
C ASN A 102 -14.24 12.15 -11.62
N PRO A 103 -13.73 13.18 -10.93
CA PRO A 103 -13.85 13.32 -9.48
C PRO A 103 -15.30 13.42 -8.98
N SER A 104 -16.24 13.81 -9.86
CA SER A 104 -17.66 13.95 -9.55
C SER A 104 -18.49 12.68 -9.81
N HIS A 105 -17.88 11.56 -10.16
CA HIS A 105 -18.61 10.31 -10.42
C HIS A 105 -19.27 9.77 -9.14
N SER A 106 -20.60 9.91 -9.02
CA SER A 106 -21.37 9.60 -7.81
C SER A 106 -21.17 8.17 -7.31
N ASP A 107 -21.29 7.18 -8.20
CA ASP A 107 -21.23 5.77 -7.80
C ASP A 107 -19.83 5.38 -7.34
N ALA A 108 -18.79 5.89 -8.02
CA ALA A 108 -17.41 5.67 -7.62
C ALA A 108 -17.08 6.32 -6.27
N LEU A 109 -17.59 7.54 -6.01
CA LEU A 109 -17.45 8.19 -4.70
C LEU A 109 -18.14 7.39 -3.60
N SER A 110 -19.34 6.87 -3.87
CA SER A 110 -20.06 6.00 -2.95
C SER A 110 -19.27 4.72 -2.65
N GLU A 111 -18.76 4.05 -3.69
CA GLU A 111 -18.01 2.81 -3.54
C GLU A 111 -16.68 2.99 -2.81
N MET A 112 -16.01 4.14 -2.96
CA MET A 112 -14.76 4.43 -2.24
C MET A 112 -14.92 4.29 -0.72
N ASN A 113 -16.10 4.60 -0.17
CA ASN A 113 -16.38 4.48 1.27
C ASN A 113 -16.40 3.04 1.81
N HIS A 114 -16.38 2.04 0.92
CA HIS A 114 -16.33 0.62 1.29
C HIS A 114 -14.90 0.05 1.35
N TRP A 115 -13.90 0.79 0.90
CA TRP A 115 -12.52 0.34 0.84
C TRP A 115 -11.71 0.87 2.01
N TRP A 116 -10.93 0.01 2.64
CA TRP A 116 -9.85 0.44 3.53
C TRP A 116 -8.51 0.34 2.82
N HIS A 117 -7.71 1.38 2.95
CA HIS A 117 -6.30 1.40 2.59
C HIS A 117 -5.46 1.10 3.82
N LEU A 118 -4.59 0.11 3.72
CA LEU A 118 -3.82 -0.38 4.84
C LEU A 118 -2.33 -0.16 4.57
N LEU A 119 -1.64 0.35 5.58
CA LEU A 119 -0.19 0.27 5.69
C LEU A 119 0.13 -0.72 6.80
N ILE A 120 0.89 -1.76 6.51
CA ILE A 120 1.32 -2.75 7.49
C ILE A 120 2.82 -2.60 7.65
N THR A 121 3.30 -2.37 8.88
CA THR A 121 4.70 -1.99 9.13
C THR A 121 5.31 -2.75 10.29
N GLY A 122 6.63 -2.77 10.33
CA GLY A 122 7.41 -3.30 11.46
C GLY A 122 8.91 -3.23 11.16
N LYS A 123 9.73 -3.53 12.16
CA LYS A 123 11.18 -3.62 12.01
C LYS A 123 11.70 -4.95 12.58
N VAL A 124 12.69 -5.55 11.92
CA VAL A 124 13.25 -6.85 12.31
C VAL A 124 14.76 -6.77 12.44
N GLU A 125 15.26 -6.70 13.67
CA GLU A 125 16.68 -6.73 14.00
C GLU A 125 17.16 -8.19 14.09
N LEU A 126 18.14 -8.54 13.25
CA LEU A 126 18.72 -9.88 13.17
C LEU A 126 20.21 -9.82 13.53
N GLU A 127 20.63 -10.66 14.47
CA GLU A 127 22.05 -10.86 14.77
C GLU A 127 22.66 -11.83 13.74
N PHE A 128 23.37 -11.28 12.74
CA PHE A 128 23.90 -12.01 11.57
C PHE A 128 25.21 -12.76 11.80
N SER A 129 25.86 -12.62 12.96
CA SER A 129 27.26 -13.05 13.22
C SER A 129 27.57 -14.53 12.95
N ARG A 130 26.60 -15.37 12.59
CA ARG A 130 26.76 -16.81 12.35
C ARG A 130 26.10 -17.35 11.07
N PHE A 131 25.62 -16.50 10.17
CA PHE A 131 25.10 -16.93 8.86
C PHE A 131 26.21 -17.34 7.87
N SER A 132 27.48 -17.11 8.23
CA SER A 132 28.66 -17.18 7.36
C SER A 132 29.07 -18.59 6.92
N SER A 133 28.66 -19.66 7.61
CA SER A 133 29.23 -20.99 7.35
C SER A 133 28.48 -21.85 6.33
N ASN A 134 27.28 -21.48 5.87
CA ASN A 134 26.48 -22.35 4.99
C ASN A 134 25.64 -21.64 3.91
N LEU A 135 25.89 -20.35 3.65
CA LEU A 135 25.31 -19.68 2.50
C LEU A 135 26.21 -19.88 1.27
N ARG A 136 26.11 -21.07 0.65
CA ARG A 136 26.66 -21.30 -0.70
C ARG A 136 26.20 -20.18 -1.65
N LEU A 137 27.04 -19.86 -2.65
CA LEU A 137 26.81 -18.90 -3.74
C LEU A 137 25.33 -18.86 -4.16
N ALA A 138 24.56 -17.95 -3.58
CA ALA A 138 23.19 -17.69 -4.01
C ALA A 138 23.22 -16.45 -4.89
N GLU A 139 22.37 -16.44 -5.91
CA GLU A 139 22.28 -15.30 -6.82
C GLU A 139 21.51 -14.15 -6.19
N GLU A 140 20.51 -14.47 -5.35
CA GLU A 140 19.70 -13.47 -4.67
C GLU A 140 19.30 -13.98 -3.29
N MET A 141 19.41 -13.11 -2.29
CA MET A 141 18.88 -13.34 -0.94
C MET A 141 18.04 -12.14 -0.53
N GLU A 142 16.79 -12.40 -0.17
CA GLU A 142 15.85 -11.36 0.24
C GLU A 142 15.19 -11.77 1.55
N MET A 143 15.38 -10.93 2.57
CA MET A 143 14.67 -11.07 3.85
C MET A 143 13.21 -10.68 3.65
N GLN A 144 12.30 -11.52 4.14
CA GLN A 144 10.87 -11.32 3.98
C GLN A 144 10.11 -11.60 5.27
N VAL A 145 9.02 -10.86 5.44
CA VAL A 145 7.95 -11.16 6.39
C VAL A 145 6.70 -11.55 5.60
N LEU A 146 6.04 -12.58 6.07
CA LEU A 146 4.74 -13.04 5.57
C LEU A 146 3.70 -12.70 6.63
N ILE A 147 2.61 -12.06 6.22
CA ILE A 147 1.53 -11.59 7.10
C ILE A 147 0.24 -12.30 6.70
N ASN A 148 -0.48 -12.86 7.67
CA ASN A 148 -1.85 -13.33 7.46
C ASN A 148 -2.78 -12.13 7.40
N SER A 149 -3.65 -12.10 6.39
CA SER A 149 -4.78 -11.18 6.34
C SER A 149 -6.04 -11.83 6.93
N PRO A 150 -7.03 -11.04 7.35
CA PRO A 150 -8.30 -11.54 7.88
C PRO A 150 -9.07 -12.42 6.88
N LYS A 151 -8.82 -12.25 5.57
CA LYS A 151 -9.47 -13.01 4.49
C LYS A 151 -8.66 -14.23 4.02
N GLY A 152 -7.64 -14.65 4.78
CA GLY A 152 -6.84 -15.85 4.50
C GLY A 152 -5.79 -15.68 3.40
N LYS A 153 -5.65 -14.50 2.80
CA LYS A 153 -4.52 -14.18 1.90
C LYS A 153 -3.26 -13.98 2.74
N ILE A 154 -2.13 -14.49 2.24
CA ILE A 154 -0.80 -14.20 2.80
C ILE A 154 -0.19 -13.05 2.01
N LEU A 155 0.18 -11.98 2.72
CA LEU A 155 0.91 -10.85 2.17
C LEU A 155 2.41 -11.06 2.39
N THR A 156 3.23 -10.64 1.43
CA THR A 156 4.69 -10.74 1.52
C THR A 156 5.29 -9.34 1.52
N GLY A 157 6.02 -9.01 2.58
CA GLY A 157 6.77 -7.78 2.72
C GLY A 157 8.26 -8.05 2.66
N LYS A 158 9.00 -7.19 1.95
CA LYS A 158 10.46 -7.20 1.95
C LYS A 158 10.96 -6.47 3.19
N ILE A 159 11.94 -7.06 3.88
CA ILE A 159 12.64 -6.41 4.98
C ILE A 159 13.89 -5.74 4.38
N SER A 160 13.98 -4.42 4.47
CA SER A 160 15.13 -3.66 3.97
C SER A 160 16.42 -4.14 4.63
N SER A 161 17.45 -4.40 3.82
CA SER A 161 18.78 -4.79 4.33
C SER A 161 19.46 -3.65 5.08
N GLU A 162 19.14 -2.40 4.77
CA GLU A 162 19.72 -1.21 5.38
C GLU A 162 18.98 -0.83 6.67
N SER A 163 17.70 -0.47 6.55
CA SER A 163 16.91 0.05 7.69
C SER A 163 16.34 -1.05 8.58
N LYS A 164 16.29 -2.30 8.10
CA LYS A 164 15.63 -3.44 8.74
C LYS A 164 14.10 -3.29 8.87
N ILE A 165 13.53 -2.24 8.27
CA ILE A 165 12.09 -1.96 8.26
C ILE A 165 11.45 -2.73 7.11
N PHE A 166 10.22 -3.21 7.33
CA PHE A 166 9.32 -3.62 6.27
C PHE A 166 8.08 -2.74 6.27
N PHE A 167 7.48 -2.57 5.10
CA PHE A 167 6.14 -2.06 4.96
C PHE A 167 5.43 -2.77 3.79
N ILE A 168 4.11 -2.92 3.91
CA ILE A 168 3.24 -3.52 2.90
C ILE A 168 2.01 -2.64 2.77
N GLU A 169 1.66 -2.28 1.55
CA GLU A 169 0.36 -1.65 1.27
C GLU A 169 -0.66 -2.73 0.87
N ASP A 170 -1.85 -2.66 1.45
CA ASP A 170 -2.96 -3.57 1.15
C ASP A 170 -4.28 -2.81 1.03
N VAL A 171 -5.27 -3.42 0.39
CA VAL A 171 -6.63 -2.88 0.30
C VAL A 171 -7.66 -3.94 0.64
N VAL A 172 -8.63 -3.59 1.48
CA VAL A 172 -9.69 -4.52 1.87
C VAL A 172 -11.06 -3.91 1.64
N TYR A 173 -11.91 -4.69 0.96
CA TYR A 173 -13.29 -4.31 0.64
C TYR A 173 -14.27 -4.75 1.73
N LYS A 174 -15.14 -3.83 2.15
CA LYS A 174 -16.24 -4.02 3.11
C LYS A 174 -15.80 -4.72 4.41
N ALA A 175 -14.57 -4.47 4.86
CA ALA A 175 -14.08 -4.95 6.14
C ALA A 175 -14.65 -4.10 7.29
N LEU A 176 -15.13 -4.76 8.33
CA LEU A 176 -15.46 -4.11 9.59
C LEU A 176 -14.15 -3.63 10.26
N PRO A 177 -14.15 -2.47 10.96
CA PRO A 177 -12.93 -1.93 11.56
C PRO A 177 -12.22 -2.91 12.51
N GLU A 178 -12.96 -3.68 13.29
CA GLU A 178 -12.43 -4.68 14.22
C GLU A 178 -11.69 -5.82 13.51
N GLN A 179 -12.05 -6.14 12.26
CA GLN A 179 -11.37 -7.17 11.46
C GLN A 179 -9.96 -6.74 11.08
N LEU A 180 -9.66 -5.44 11.05
CA LEU A 180 -8.31 -4.94 10.79
C LEU A 180 -7.32 -5.30 11.91
N ALA A 181 -7.81 -5.67 13.09
CA ALA A 181 -6.97 -6.14 14.19
C ALA A 181 -6.51 -7.60 14.02
N GLU A 182 -7.09 -8.35 13.07
CA GLU A 182 -6.83 -9.78 12.89
C GLU A 182 -5.56 -10.09 12.08
N TYR A 183 -4.92 -9.07 11.49
CA TYR A 183 -3.65 -9.24 10.81
C TYR A 183 -2.60 -9.81 11.78
N SER A 184 -1.87 -10.82 11.34
CA SER A 184 -0.88 -11.50 12.19
C SER A 184 0.39 -11.87 11.42
N ILE A 185 1.52 -11.99 12.11
CA ILE A 185 2.73 -12.53 11.50
C ILE A 185 2.51 -14.01 11.22
N ASN A 186 2.70 -14.39 9.95
CA ASN A 186 2.73 -15.77 9.52
C ASN A 186 4.15 -16.34 9.66
N THR A 187 5.12 -15.72 8.99
CA THR A 187 6.49 -16.23 8.91
C THR A 187 7.47 -15.08 8.74
N ILE A 188 8.64 -15.16 9.37
CA ILE A 188 9.81 -14.34 9.03
C ILE A 188 10.90 -15.27 8.52
N GLY A 189 11.52 -14.94 7.39
CA GLY A 189 12.52 -15.79 6.78
C GLY A 189 13.26 -15.12 5.63
N MET A 190 14.00 -15.94 4.89
CA MET A 190 14.82 -15.50 3.78
C MET A 190 14.47 -16.29 2.52
N LYS A 191 14.10 -15.56 1.48
CA LYS A 191 13.98 -16.09 0.13
C LYS A 191 15.37 -16.16 -0.48
N ILE A 192 15.73 -17.32 -1.02
CA ILE A 192 17.03 -17.59 -1.62
C ILE A 192 16.78 -18.07 -3.04
N LYS A 193 17.37 -17.40 -4.03
CA LYS A 193 17.41 -17.89 -5.42
C LYS A 193 18.79 -18.45 -5.73
N ARG A 194 18.83 -19.66 -6.30
CA ARG A 194 20.06 -20.37 -6.66
C ARG A 194 19.92 -21.00 -8.04
N LYS A 195 20.99 -20.98 -8.83
CA LYS A 195 21.08 -21.87 -10.00
C LYS A 195 21.35 -23.30 -9.54
N SER A 196 20.61 -24.24 -10.11
CA SER A 196 20.93 -25.67 -9.98
C SER A 196 22.16 -26.00 -10.82
N SER A 197 22.72 -27.19 -10.60
CA SER A 197 23.80 -27.75 -11.43
C SER A 197 23.41 -27.89 -12.91
N GLU A 198 22.12 -27.90 -13.22
CA GLU A 198 21.55 -27.98 -14.57
C GLU A 198 21.25 -26.58 -15.16
N GLY A 199 21.58 -25.50 -14.44
CA GLY A 199 21.35 -24.12 -14.88
C GLY A 199 19.97 -23.53 -14.54
N PHE A 200 19.05 -24.31 -13.96
CA PHE A 200 17.71 -23.82 -13.59
C PHE A 200 17.72 -22.97 -12.33
N LEU A 201 16.97 -21.86 -12.34
CA LEU A 201 16.75 -21.03 -11.16
C LEU A 201 15.76 -21.70 -10.20
N ARG A 202 16.24 -22.14 -9.03
CA ARG A 202 15.42 -22.64 -7.92
C ARG A 202 15.25 -21.56 -6.86
N THR A 203 14.02 -21.42 -6.36
CA THR A 203 13.69 -20.53 -5.24
C THR A 203 13.40 -21.37 -4.00
N GLU A 204 14.13 -21.10 -2.92
CA GLU A 204 13.92 -21.68 -1.59
C GLU A 204 13.48 -20.60 -0.62
N PHE A 205 12.64 -20.93 0.36
CA PHE A 205 12.29 -20.02 1.45
C PHE A 205 12.69 -20.61 2.81
N LYS A 206 13.80 -20.10 3.36
CA LYS A 206 14.33 -20.52 4.66
C LYS A 206 13.59 -19.78 5.77
N ARG A 207 12.72 -20.49 6.48
CA ARG A 207 11.90 -19.95 7.57
C ARG A 207 12.73 -19.85 8.86
N PHE A 208 12.67 -18.70 9.52
CA PHE A 208 13.33 -18.48 10.81
C PHE A 208 12.30 -18.59 11.92
N VAL A 209 11.23 -17.81 11.83
CA VAL A 209 10.06 -17.86 12.72
C VAL A 209 8.87 -18.28 11.89
N ASN A 210 8.11 -19.27 12.35
CA ASN A 210 6.97 -19.82 11.62
C ASN A 210 5.79 -20.05 12.56
N PHE A 211 4.86 -19.11 12.51
CA PHE A 211 3.62 -19.07 13.28
C PHE A 211 2.45 -19.75 12.55
N ARG A 212 2.48 -19.75 11.21
CA ARG A 212 1.55 -20.35 10.23
C ARG A 212 0.04 -20.11 10.45
N GLU A 213 -0.59 -19.46 9.47
CA GLU A 213 -2.06 -19.43 9.29
C GLU A 213 -2.83 -19.09 10.57
N ILE A 214 -2.30 -18.18 11.38
CA ILE A 214 -2.91 -17.80 12.64
C ILE A 214 -3.97 -16.73 12.38
N SER A 215 -5.21 -17.05 12.74
CA SER A 215 -6.30 -16.09 12.91
C SER A 215 -6.82 -16.16 14.35
N PRO A 216 -7.35 -15.06 14.91
CA PRO A 216 -7.94 -15.11 16.23
C PRO A 216 -9.17 -16.03 16.23
N LEU A 217 -9.33 -16.83 17.29
CA LEU A 217 -10.50 -17.69 17.46
C LEU A 217 -11.78 -16.88 17.67
N ASN A 218 -11.66 -15.67 18.20
CA ASN A 218 -12.75 -14.76 18.44
C ASN A 218 -12.23 -13.32 18.53
N VAL A 219 -13.02 -12.38 18.01
CA VAL A 219 -12.84 -10.94 18.15
C VAL A 219 -14.10 -10.38 18.82
N SER A 220 -13.95 -9.80 20.02
CA SER A 220 -15.08 -9.40 20.85
C SER A 220 -14.86 -8.06 21.55
N GLY A 221 -15.95 -7.48 22.08
CA GLY A 221 -15.88 -6.25 22.88
C GLY A 221 -15.75 -4.95 22.07
N TRP A 222 -15.78 -5.03 20.73
CA TRP A 222 -15.83 -3.83 19.90
C TRP A 222 -17.11 -3.07 20.19
N LYS A 223 -16.98 -1.80 20.58
CA LYS A 223 -18.10 -0.88 20.74
C LYS A 223 -17.98 0.22 19.69
N ASN A 224 -18.92 0.19 18.75
CA ASN A 224 -19.03 1.18 17.68
C ASN A 224 -19.68 2.46 18.24
N SER A 225 -19.05 3.10 19.22
CA SER A 225 -19.58 4.31 19.86
C SER A 225 -18.61 5.45 19.64
N ASN A 226 -18.98 6.43 18.81
CA ASN A 226 -18.66 7.88 18.78
C ASN A 226 -17.29 8.40 19.27
N GLY A 227 -16.29 7.56 19.53
CA GLY A 227 -15.03 7.88 20.20
C GLY A 227 -13.88 8.19 19.24
N TYR A 228 -14.20 8.41 17.96
CA TYR A 228 -13.24 8.92 16.99
C TYR A 228 -12.95 10.38 17.34
N ARG A 229 -11.67 10.68 17.55
CA ARG A 229 -11.21 12.00 17.97
C ARG A 229 -10.86 12.84 16.74
N LYS A 230 -10.52 14.11 16.97
CA LYS A 230 -9.88 14.94 15.93
C LYS A 230 -8.63 14.22 15.42
N ILE A 231 -8.44 14.25 14.09
CA ILE A 231 -7.28 13.65 13.44
C ILE A 231 -5.99 14.24 14.03
N LYS A 232 -5.05 13.37 14.40
CA LYS A 232 -3.73 13.70 14.95
C LYS A 232 -2.63 12.98 14.18
N ALA A 233 -1.42 13.54 14.21
CA ALA A 233 -0.26 12.90 13.60
C ALA A 233 0.17 11.69 14.42
N THR A 234 0.65 10.63 13.78
CA THR A 234 1.10 9.43 14.50
C THR A 234 2.21 9.72 15.50
N LEU A 235 3.12 10.62 15.13
CA LEU A 235 4.24 11.04 15.97
C LEU A 235 3.78 11.60 17.32
N ASP A 236 2.63 12.26 17.38
CA ASP A 236 2.10 12.87 18.61
C ASP A 236 1.73 11.82 19.68
N HIS A 237 1.52 10.57 19.27
CA HIS A 237 1.16 9.49 20.20
C HIS A 237 2.28 8.47 20.43
N ARG A 238 3.36 8.50 19.64
CA ARG A 238 4.50 7.59 19.82
C ARG A 238 5.07 7.61 21.25
N PRO A 239 5.13 8.76 21.97
CA PRO A 239 5.61 8.76 23.36
C PRO A 239 4.83 7.83 24.30
N VAL A 240 3.56 7.52 24.01
CA VAL A 240 2.72 6.62 24.83
C VAL A 240 3.11 5.14 24.65
N LEU A 241 3.94 4.82 23.66
CA LEU A 241 4.50 3.49 23.45
C LEU A 241 5.79 3.26 24.23
N LEU A 242 6.38 4.32 24.79
CA LEU A 242 7.52 4.21 25.69
C LEU A 242 7.07 3.52 26.98
N THR A 243 7.77 2.44 27.36
CA THR A 243 7.41 1.65 28.55
C THR A 243 8.66 1.18 29.28
N ASP A 244 8.62 1.29 30.61
CA ASP A 244 9.64 0.77 31.53
C ASP A 244 9.37 -0.68 31.97
N ASP A 245 8.32 -1.29 31.44
CA ASP A 245 7.95 -2.65 31.81
C ASP A 245 9.10 -3.63 31.52
N LYS A 246 9.23 -4.67 32.34
CA LYS A 246 10.26 -5.71 32.16
C LYS A 246 10.21 -6.33 30.75
N GLN A 247 11.32 -6.29 30.04
CA GLN A 247 11.47 -6.90 28.72
C GLN A 247 11.34 -8.43 28.83
N LEU A 248 10.47 -9.03 28.01
CA LEU A 248 10.35 -10.48 27.98
C LEU A 248 11.62 -11.12 27.36
N SER A 249 11.94 -12.33 27.84
CA SER A 249 13.00 -13.14 27.26
C SER A 249 12.62 -13.57 25.83
N PRO A 250 13.61 -13.67 24.91
CA PRO A 250 13.41 -14.32 23.61
C PRO A 250 12.84 -15.72 23.79
N TRP A 251 11.94 -16.11 22.90
CA TRP A 251 11.33 -17.43 22.93
C TRP A 251 11.29 -18.05 21.54
N ASN A 252 11.18 -19.37 21.48
CA ASN A 252 11.00 -20.09 20.22
C ASN A 252 9.51 -20.39 20.05
N PRO A 253 8.82 -19.74 19.09
CA PRO A 253 7.39 -19.88 18.96
C PRO A 253 6.99 -21.29 18.48
N PRO A 254 5.90 -21.86 19.00
CA PRO A 254 5.31 -23.06 18.43
C PRO A 254 4.73 -22.74 17.05
N ARG A 255 4.56 -23.78 16.24
CA ARG A 255 3.97 -23.66 14.90
C ARG A 255 2.49 -23.31 14.89
N LEU A 256 1.79 -23.50 16.00
CA LEU A 256 0.38 -23.21 16.16
C LEU A 256 0.22 -22.40 17.44
N VAL A 257 -0.43 -21.26 17.34
CA VAL A 257 -0.78 -20.43 18.49
C VAL A 257 -2.26 -20.15 18.42
N THR A 258 -2.98 -20.41 19.51
CA THR A 258 -4.38 -20.06 19.67
C THR A 258 -4.48 -18.79 20.48
N TYR A 259 -5.32 -17.85 20.02
CA TYR A 259 -5.55 -16.61 20.73
C TYR A 259 -6.93 -16.03 20.46
N LYS A 260 -7.36 -15.12 21.33
CA LYS A 260 -8.58 -14.31 21.17
C LYS A 260 -8.23 -12.84 21.31
N LEU A 261 -8.99 -11.98 20.64
CA LEU A 261 -8.91 -10.53 20.77
C LEU A 261 -10.13 -10.01 21.52
N LYS A 262 -9.88 -9.22 22.57
CA LYS A 262 -10.94 -8.55 23.35
C LYS A 262 -10.66 -7.05 23.43
N PHE A 263 -11.51 -6.26 22.79
CA PHE A 263 -11.46 -4.81 22.85
C PHE A 263 -11.96 -4.31 24.22
N GLN A 264 -11.18 -3.44 24.83
CA GLN A 264 -11.45 -2.76 26.10
C GLN A 264 -11.07 -1.27 25.95
N GLY A 265 -11.98 -0.48 25.38
CA GLY A 265 -11.69 0.90 25.01
C GLY A 265 -10.66 0.96 23.88
N ASP A 266 -9.52 1.60 24.14
CA ASP A 266 -8.39 1.74 23.20
C ASP A 266 -7.29 0.68 23.43
N ILE A 267 -7.59 -0.36 24.21
CA ILE A 267 -6.73 -1.53 24.43
C ILE A 267 -7.38 -2.74 23.76
N ILE A 268 -6.57 -3.53 23.06
CA ILE A 268 -6.94 -4.85 22.55
C ILE A 268 -6.18 -5.88 23.36
N LYS A 269 -6.90 -6.63 24.20
CA LYS A 269 -6.34 -7.74 24.96
C LYS A 269 -6.13 -8.96 24.07
N VAL A 270 -4.89 -9.44 24.01
CA VAL A 270 -4.44 -10.62 23.28
C VAL A 270 -4.37 -11.80 24.24
N LEU A 271 -5.45 -12.56 24.30
CA LEU A 271 -5.59 -13.68 25.22
C LEU A 271 -5.04 -14.94 24.56
N SER A 272 -3.80 -15.32 24.90
CA SER A 272 -3.13 -16.53 24.41
C SER A 272 -2.65 -17.42 25.55
N GLU A 273 -2.57 -18.73 25.30
CA GLU A 273 -2.05 -19.70 26.29
C GLU A 273 -0.57 -19.43 26.61
N THR A 274 0.18 -18.95 25.63
CA THR A 274 1.61 -18.63 25.77
C THR A 274 1.86 -17.33 26.52
N ARG A 275 0.84 -16.48 26.70
CA ARG A 275 0.97 -15.10 27.20
C ARG A 275 1.97 -14.26 26.38
N ARG A 276 2.09 -14.61 25.10
CA ARG A 276 2.94 -13.96 24.10
C ARG A 276 2.07 -13.26 23.08
N THR A 277 2.61 -12.21 22.46
CA THR A 277 1.88 -11.34 21.51
C THR A 277 2.67 -11.03 20.25
N GLU A 278 3.87 -11.62 20.08
CA GLU A 278 4.74 -11.33 18.93
C GLU A 278 4.12 -11.67 17.57
N PHE A 279 3.10 -12.52 17.53
CA PHE A 279 2.35 -12.84 16.32
C PHE A 279 1.27 -11.79 15.98
N ALA A 280 0.75 -11.04 16.95
CA ALA A 280 -0.27 -10.00 16.74
C ALA A 280 0.42 -8.64 16.49
N PRO A 281 -0.30 -7.60 16.04
CA PRO A 281 0.26 -6.25 15.96
C PRO A 281 0.64 -5.71 17.35
N GLU A 282 1.37 -4.61 17.39
CA GLU A 282 1.58 -3.80 18.60
C GLU A 282 0.56 -2.66 18.68
N VAL A 283 0.31 -2.00 17.54
CA VAL A 283 -0.61 -0.87 17.46
C VAL A 283 -1.44 -0.95 16.18
N LEU A 284 -2.72 -0.58 16.29
CA LEU A 284 -3.61 -0.33 15.16
C LEU A 284 -4.06 1.13 15.19
N TYR A 285 -3.72 1.87 14.14
CA TYR A 285 -4.17 3.25 13.92
C TYR A 285 -5.31 3.26 12.92
N LEU A 286 -6.40 3.97 13.20
CA LEU A 286 -7.55 4.08 12.31
C LEU A 286 -7.83 5.55 11.96
N ASN A 287 -8.03 5.80 10.67
CA ASN A 287 -8.61 7.01 10.13
C ASN A 287 -9.92 6.64 9.45
N LYS A 288 -11.04 6.90 10.13
CA LYS A 288 -12.37 6.57 9.64
C LYS A 288 -12.76 7.46 8.45
N LYS A 289 -12.41 8.75 8.49
CA LYS A 289 -12.81 9.72 7.45
C LYS A 289 -12.23 9.36 6.09
N GLU A 290 -10.95 9.00 6.07
CA GLU A 290 -10.23 8.65 4.83
C GLU A 290 -10.16 7.15 4.58
N ARG A 291 -10.77 6.35 5.46
CA ARG A 291 -10.70 4.87 5.44
C ARG A 291 -9.26 4.35 5.31
N ARG A 292 -8.37 4.89 6.13
CA ARG A 292 -6.97 4.45 6.20
C ARG A 292 -6.69 3.77 7.52
N ALA A 293 -5.85 2.76 7.52
CA ALA A 293 -5.33 2.20 8.75
C ALA A 293 -3.83 1.92 8.64
N ASN A 294 -3.14 2.02 9.77
CA ASN A 294 -1.77 1.55 9.91
C ASN A 294 -1.73 0.44 10.98
N ILE A 295 -1.21 -0.71 10.59
CA ILE A 295 -1.03 -1.90 11.41
C ILE A 295 0.46 -2.03 11.70
N ASP A 296 0.87 -1.59 12.88
CA ASP A 296 2.26 -1.55 13.32
C ASP A 296 2.54 -2.80 14.16
N PHE A 297 3.44 -3.66 13.68
CA PHE A 297 3.87 -4.88 14.38
C PHE A 297 5.01 -4.65 15.38
N GLY A 298 5.53 -3.43 15.44
CA GLY A 298 6.58 -3.02 16.35
C GLY A 298 7.97 -3.45 15.90
N LEU A 299 8.88 -3.45 16.87
CA LEU A 299 10.27 -3.85 16.68
C LEU A 299 10.48 -5.28 17.16
N TYR A 300 10.93 -6.16 16.27
CA TYR A 300 11.36 -7.51 16.62
C TYR A 300 12.86 -7.59 16.76
N GLN A 301 13.31 -8.33 17.76
CA GLN A 301 14.67 -8.81 17.85
C GLN A 301 14.68 -10.33 17.68
N MET A 302 15.48 -10.80 16.72
CA MET A 302 15.63 -12.20 16.41
C MET A 302 17.07 -12.66 16.69
N LYS A 303 17.18 -13.77 17.43
CA LYS A 303 18.46 -14.37 17.80
C LYS A 303 18.46 -15.86 17.49
N MET A 304 19.55 -16.37 16.93
CA MET A 304 19.75 -17.80 16.78
C MET A 304 20.29 -18.37 18.11
N ASN A 305 19.64 -19.39 18.66
CA ASN A 305 20.23 -20.19 19.73
C ASN A 305 21.27 -21.13 19.11
N ASP A 306 22.51 -20.98 19.54
CA ASP A 306 23.67 -21.68 18.98
C ASP A 306 23.63 -23.20 19.15
N ILE A 307 23.10 -23.66 20.29
CA ILE A 307 23.06 -25.08 20.66
C ILE A 307 21.91 -25.76 19.89
N ALA A 308 20.72 -25.15 19.93
CA ALA A 308 19.53 -25.73 19.30
C ALA A 308 19.45 -25.47 17.79
N ARG A 309 20.26 -24.55 17.25
CA ARG A 309 20.15 -24.00 15.88
C ARG A 309 18.73 -23.52 15.54
N LYS A 310 18.00 -23.03 16.54
CA LYS A 310 16.64 -22.51 16.40
C LYS A 310 16.64 -21.01 16.59
N TRP A 311 15.84 -20.33 15.76
CA TRP A 311 15.60 -18.91 15.94
C TRP A 311 14.64 -18.68 17.10
N SER A 312 14.95 -17.65 17.87
CA SER A 312 14.07 -17.09 18.89
C SER A 312 13.70 -15.67 18.50
N ILE A 313 12.51 -15.25 18.92
CA ILE A 313 11.98 -13.92 18.67
C ILE A 313 11.53 -13.30 19.99
N ARG A 314 11.60 -11.98 20.08
CA ARG A 314 10.86 -11.17 21.04
C ARG A 314 10.47 -9.85 20.40
N ARG A 315 9.37 -9.25 20.86
CA ARG A 315 9.09 -7.83 20.62
C ARG A 315 9.99 -7.00 21.53
N LYS A 316 10.90 -6.21 20.97
CA LYS A 316 11.76 -5.28 21.69
C LYS A 316 10.93 -4.05 22.07
N LYS A 317 11.00 -3.66 23.34
CA LYS A 317 10.37 -2.43 23.82
C LYS A 317 11.12 -1.21 23.33
N ILE A 318 10.38 -0.15 23.09
CA ILE A 318 10.92 1.15 22.71
C ILE A 318 11.11 1.91 24.03
N ASN A 319 12.36 2.08 24.46
CA ASN A 319 12.66 2.76 25.72
C ASN A 319 12.97 4.25 25.48
N ASN A 320 13.43 4.59 24.28
CA ASN A 320 13.72 5.96 23.84
C ASN A 320 13.28 6.16 22.38
N SER A 321 13.25 7.41 21.92
CA SER A 321 12.85 7.74 20.56
C SER A 321 13.78 7.21 19.46
N GLU A 322 15.04 6.87 19.79
CA GLU A 322 16.00 6.34 18.81
C GLU A 322 15.73 4.87 18.47
N ASP A 323 15.22 4.10 19.44
CA ASP A 323 14.79 2.72 19.24
C ASP A 323 13.56 2.60 18.31
N ASP A 324 12.84 3.70 18.11
CA ASP A 324 11.45 3.69 17.65
C ASP A 324 11.25 3.28 16.19
N TYR A 325 12.18 3.36 15.24
CA TYR A 325 11.95 3.07 13.80
C TYR A 325 10.90 3.90 13.04
N PHE A 326 9.78 4.31 13.65
CA PHE A 326 8.70 5.01 12.97
C PHE A 326 9.17 6.38 12.48
N TYR A 327 10.10 7.04 13.19
CA TYR A 327 10.74 8.27 12.70
C TYR A 327 11.49 8.08 11.38
N GLY A 328 12.09 6.91 11.15
CA GLY A 328 12.71 6.56 9.88
C GLY A 328 11.67 6.27 8.80
N LEU A 329 10.63 5.53 9.16
CA LEU A 329 9.51 5.22 8.25
C LEU A 329 8.75 6.48 7.82
N SER A 330 8.54 7.44 8.73
CA SER A 330 7.76 8.65 8.48
C SER A 330 8.43 9.65 7.55
N ARG A 331 9.71 9.44 7.20
CA ARG A 331 10.42 10.23 6.19
C ARG A 331 10.09 9.77 4.76
N ASN A 332 9.44 8.62 4.61
CA ASN A 332 9.02 8.11 3.30
C ASN A 332 7.77 8.88 2.81
N LEU A 333 7.98 9.88 1.96
CA LEU A 333 6.93 10.79 1.45
C LEU A 333 5.68 10.06 0.90
N PRO A 334 5.79 9.01 0.06
CA PRO A 334 4.66 8.18 -0.35
C PRO A 334 3.76 7.66 0.78
N LEU A 335 4.31 7.44 1.98
CA LEU A 335 3.60 6.86 3.11
C LEU A 335 2.94 7.90 4.03
N ASN A 336 3.19 9.20 3.82
CA ASN A 336 2.68 10.28 4.69
C ASN A 336 1.17 10.22 4.92
N ARG A 337 0.43 9.75 3.92
CA ARG A 337 -1.02 9.59 3.95
C ARG A 337 -1.53 8.65 5.05
N TYR A 338 -0.68 7.76 5.58
CA TYR A 338 -1.02 6.80 6.64
C TYR A 338 -0.67 7.27 8.05
N PHE A 339 -0.08 8.46 8.20
CA PHE A 339 0.44 8.94 9.49
C PHE A 339 -0.47 9.96 10.18
N TYR A 340 -1.77 9.90 9.87
CA TYR A 340 -2.82 10.74 10.45
C TYR A 340 -4.05 9.90 10.77
N TYR A 341 -4.53 9.95 12.02
CA TYR A 341 -5.64 9.10 12.47
C TYR A 341 -6.50 9.74 13.54
N ASP A 342 -7.69 9.18 13.73
CA ASP A 342 -8.67 9.59 14.73
C ASP A 342 -8.76 8.65 15.94
N ARG A 343 -8.22 7.42 15.83
CA ARG A 343 -8.19 6.45 16.93
C ARG A 343 -6.98 5.52 16.89
N VAL A 344 -6.50 5.13 18.07
CA VAL A 344 -5.35 4.23 18.26
C VAL A 344 -5.75 3.10 19.18
N PHE A 345 -5.38 1.88 18.83
CA PHE A 345 -5.54 0.71 19.68
C PHE A 345 -4.18 0.08 19.99
N ARG A 346 -3.91 -0.16 21.26
CA ARG A 346 -2.69 -0.86 21.70
C ARG A 346 -3.00 -2.32 22.00
N PHE A 347 -2.21 -3.22 21.44
CA PHE A 347 -2.30 -4.65 21.72
C PHE A 347 -1.53 -4.96 22.99
N MET A 348 -2.20 -5.54 23.98
CA MET A 348 -1.60 -5.91 25.26
C MET A 348 -1.92 -7.36 25.60
N PRO A 349 -1.02 -8.09 26.27
CA PRO A 349 -1.32 -9.42 26.80
C PRO A 349 -2.43 -9.40 27.85
#